data_AF-A0A6L3NL36-F1
#
_entry.id   AF-A0A6L3NL36-F1
#
_cell.length_a   1.000
_cell.length_b   1.000
_cell.length_c   1.000
_cell.angle_alpha   90.00
_cell.angle_beta   90.00
_cell.angle_gamma   90.00
#
_symmetry.space_group_name_H-M   'P 1'
#
loop_
_entity.id
_entity.type
_entity.pdbx_description
1 polymer ?
#
loop_
_entity_poly.entity_id
_entity_poly.type
_entity_poly.pdbx_seq_one_letter_code
_entity_poly.pdbx_strand_id
1 'polypeptide(L)' 'LADAVGRALKAAQPGTPAFRAALRRELERAHELVVPNGVVNTSDKDHVGLDQRASVMGIVKHGQFVYLSQ' A
#
# COMPACT_ATOMS: atom_id res chain seq x y z
N LEU A 1 -1.02 -7.59 -0.61
CA LEU A 1 -2.39 -7.44 -1.18
C LEU A 1 -3.13 -8.76 -1.36
N ALA A 2 -2.59 -9.76 -2.07
CA ALA A 2 -3.26 -11.07 -2.24
C ALA A 2 -3.63 -11.75 -0.91
N ASP A 3 -2.77 -11.58 0.10
CA ASP A 3 -2.97 -12.08 1.46
C ASP A 3 -4.23 -11.51 2.16
N ALA A 4 -4.61 -10.24 1.88
CA ALA A 4 -5.81 -9.63 2.46
C ALA A 4 -7.10 -10.32 1.96
N VAL A 5 -7.12 -10.75 0.70
CA VAL A 5 -8.25 -11.51 0.13
C VAL A 5 -8.38 -12.86 0.85
N GLY A 6 -7.27 -13.57 1.04
CA GLY A 6 -7.24 -14.85 1.77
C GLY A 6 -7.79 -14.75 3.19
N ARG A 7 -7.48 -13.66 3.91
CA ARG A 7 -8.03 -13.41 5.25
C ARG A 7 -9.52 -13.04 5.20
N ALA A 8 -9.93 -12.20 4.26
CA ALA A 8 -11.33 -11.78 4.12
C ALA A 8 -12.27 -12.97 3.78
N LEU A 9 -11.79 -13.93 3.00
CA LEU A 9 -12.52 -15.16 2.65
C LEU A 9 -12.89 -16.01 3.88
N LYS A 10 -12.12 -15.92 4.96
CA LYS A 10 -12.44 -16.61 6.23
C LYS A 10 -13.61 -15.96 6.98
N ALA A 11 -13.95 -14.71 6.66
CA ALA A 11 -14.97 -13.93 7.36
C ALA A 11 -16.30 -13.86 6.60
N ALA A 12 -16.29 -13.88 5.25
CA ALA A 12 -17.50 -13.77 4.44
C ALA A 12 -17.30 -14.30 3.01
N GLN A 13 -18.40 -14.52 2.28
CA GLN A 13 -18.38 -14.93 0.87
C GLN A 13 -18.23 -13.73 -0.08
N PRO A 14 -17.41 -13.85 -1.14
CA PRO A 14 -17.32 -12.84 -2.19
C PRO A 14 -18.68 -12.42 -2.76
N GLY A 15 -18.79 -11.17 -3.21
CA GLY A 15 -20.03 -10.60 -3.74
C GLY A 15 -20.98 -10.02 -2.68
N THR A 16 -20.76 -10.29 -1.40
CA THR A 16 -21.60 -9.77 -0.30
C THR A 16 -21.10 -8.42 0.24
N PRO A 17 -21.97 -7.59 0.86
CA PRO A 17 -21.54 -6.41 1.61
C PRO A 17 -20.58 -6.75 2.77
N ALA A 18 -20.81 -7.87 3.44
CA ALA A 18 -19.96 -8.35 4.52
C ALA A 18 -18.52 -8.63 4.04
N PHE A 19 -18.36 -9.23 2.87
CA PHE A 19 -17.03 -9.47 2.29
C PHE A 19 -16.31 -8.18 1.90
N ARG A 20 -17.03 -7.17 1.37
CA ARG A 20 -16.42 -5.85 1.10
C ARG A 20 -15.93 -5.21 2.40
N ALA A 21 -16.70 -5.28 3.47
CA ALA A 21 -16.31 -4.78 4.77
C ALA A 21 -15.10 -5.55 5.36
N ALA A 22 -15.11 -6.88 5.26
CA ALA A 22 -13.99 -7.71 5.69
C ALA A 22 -12.72 -7.40 4.89
N LEU A 23 -12.81 -7.34 3.55
CA LEU A 23 -11.68 -7.01 2.69
C LEU A 23 -11.11 -5.64 3.02
N ARG A 24 -11.96 -4.62 3.19
CA ARG A 24 -11.52 -3.28 3.60
C ARG A 24 -10.72 -3.34 4.91
N ARG A 25 -11.24 -4.03 5.93
CA ARG A 25 -10.55 -4.20 7.21
C ARG A 25 -9.19 -4.88 7.06
N GLU A 26 -9.09 -5.90 6.22
CA GLU A 26 -7.82 -6.61 6.00
C GLU A 26 -6.82 -5.80 5.17
N LEU A 27 -7.30 -4.91 4.30
CA LEU A 27 -6.47 -3.96 3.57
C LEU A 27 -5.95 -2.85 4.48
N GLU A 28 -6.80 -2.29 5.34
CA GLU A 28 -6.44 -1.28 6.35
C GLU A 28 -5.41 -1.81 7.37
N ARG A 29 -5.20 -3.13 7.45
CA ARG A 29 -4.23 -3.78 8.33
C ARG A 29 -2.96 -4.25 7.62
N ALA A 30 -2.71 -3.79 6.38
CA ALA A 30 -1.46 -4.11 5.69
C ALA A 30 -0.27 -3.53 6.46
N HIS A 31 0.78 -4.34 6.63
CA HIS A 31 1.99 -3.98 7.36
C HIS A 31 3.21 -4.54 6.63
N GLU A 32 4.26 -3.72 6.49
CA GLU A 32 5.51 -4.00 5.78
C GLU A 32 5.31 -4.60 4.37
N LEU A 33 4.30 -4.09 3.65
CA LEU A 33 4.05 -4.53 2.27
C LEU A 33 4.97 -3.79 1.30
N VAL A 34 5.95 -4.49 0.74
CA VAL A 34 6.87 -3.94 -0.28
C VAL A 34 6.14 -3.77 -1.61
N VAL A 35 6.22 -2.57 -2.18
CA VAL A 35 5.68 -2.19 -3.50
C VAL A 35 6.71 -1.35 -4.28
N PRO A 36 6.56 -1.15 -5.61
CA PRO A 36 7.52 -0.33 -6.37
C PRO A 36 7.66 1.12 -5.87
N ASN A 37 6.64 1.63 -5.18
CA ASN A 37 6.60 2.99 -4.66
C ASN A 37 7.11 3.10 -3.21
N GLY A 38 7.59 2.02 -2.58
CA GLY A 38 8.08 2.02 -1.20
C GLY A 38 7.55 0.85 -0.37
N VAL A 39 7.39 1.06 0.93
CA VAL A 39 6.85 0.07 1.86
C VAL A 39 5.58 0.63 2.49
N VAL A 40 4.51 -0.17 2.45
CA VAL A 40 3.16 0.23 2.85
C VAL A 40 2.78 -0.37 4.21
N ASN A 41 2.39 0.50 5.12
CA ASN A 41 1.85 0.26 6.46
C ASN A 41 0.55 1.06 6.64
N THR A 42 -0.60 0.47 6.31
CA THR A 42 -1.89 1.17 6.39
C THR A 42 -2.51 1.08 7.78
N SER A 43 -3.47 1.96 8.05
CA SER A 43 -4.34 1.91 9.23
C SER A 43 -5.77 2.35 8.84
N ASP A 44 -6.66 2.41 9.83
CA ASP A 44 -8.00 3.00 9.69
C ASP A 44 -7.98 4.52 9.41
N LYS A 45 -6.87 5.19 9.72
CA LYS A 45 -6.69 6.64 9.56
C LYS A 45 -5.75 7.01 8.41
N ASP A 46 -4.89 6.08 8.00
CA ASP A 46 -3.93 6.26 6.91
C ASP A 46 -4.04 5.13 5.90
N HIS A 47 -4.69 5.42 4.78
CA HIS A 47 -4.87 4.47 3.68
C HIS A 47 -3.74 4.55 2.64
N VAL A 48 -2.77 5.47 2.80
CA VAL A 48 -1.57 5.55 1.95
C VAL A 48 -0.49 4.65 2.54
N GLY A 49 -0.19 4.83 3.82
CA GLY A 49 0.74 3.99 4.58
C GLY A 49 2.19 4.01 4.11
N LEU A 50 2.57 4.96 3.25
CA LEU A 50 3.95 5.12 2.78
C LEU A 50 4.73 5.95 3.80
N ASP A 51 5.95 5.52 4.11
CA ASP A 51 6.88 6.28 4.95
C ASP A 51 8.04 6.89 4.14
N GLN A 52 9.09 7.34 4.83
CA GLN A 52 10.24 7.99 4.22
C GLN A 52 10.93 7.16 3.13
N ARG A 53 10.75 5.83 3.13
CA ARG A 53 11.28 4.91 2.10
C ARG A 53 10.62 5.11 0.73
N ALA A 54 9.51 5.83 0.67
CA ALA A 54 8.73 6.04 -0.55
C ALA A 54 9.13 7.29 -1.35
N SER A 55 10.01 8.14 -0.81
CA SER A 55 10.34 9.43 -1.41
C SER A 55 11.80 9.52 -1.85
N VAL A 56 12.00 10.05 -3.04
CA VAL A 56 13.31 10.43 -3.58
C VAL A 56 13.22 11.84 -4.15
N MET A 57 14.27 12.64 -3.97
CA MET A 57 14.37 13.94 -4.62
C MET A 57 15.20 13.80 -5.89
N GLY A 58 14.69 14.34 -6.99
CA GLY A 58 15.41 14.39 -8.26
C GLY A 58 15.42 15.79 -8.86
N ILE A 59 16.37 15.99 -9.77
CA ILE A 59 16.59 17.23 -10.52
C ILE A 59 16.69 16.91 -12.00
N VAL A 60 16.46 17.93 -12.83
CA VAL A 60 16.66 17.83 -14.28
C VAL A 60 18.06 18.33 -14.63
N LYS A 61 18.90 17.45 -15.17
CA LYS A 61 20.23 17.77 -15.71
C LYS A 61 20.29 17.30 -17.17
N HIS A 62 20.59 18.21 -18.10
CA HIS A 62 20.69 17.90 -19.54
C HIS A 62 19.46 17.16 -20.11
N GLY A 63 18.25 17.54 -19.67
CA GLY A 63 17.00 16.90 -20.12
C GLY A 63 16.71 15.53 -19.51
N GLN A 64 17.48 15.08 -18.52
CA GLN A 64 17.31 13.80 -17.83
C GLN A 64 16.98 14.00 -16.34
N PHE A 65 16.17 13.10 -15.78
CA PHE A 65 15.96 13.01 -14.33
C PHE A 65 17.17 12.36 -13.68
N VAL A 66 17.75 13.03 -12.69
CA VAL A 66 18.89 12.55 -11.89
C VAL A 66 18.54 12.70 -10.42
N TYR A 67 18.93 11.74 -9.57
CA TYR A 67 18.73 11.87 -8.13
C TYR A 67 19.54 13.05 -7.57
N LEU A 68 18.95 13.83 -6.66
CA LEU A 68 19.59 15.01 -6.08
C LEU A 68 20.82 14.65 -5.23
N SER A 69 20.79 13.48 -4.59
CA SER A 69 21.86 12.97 -3.72
C SER A 69 22.82 12.00 -4.41
N GLN A 70 22.81 11.91 -5.75
CA GLN A 70 23.82 11.21 -6.55
C GLN A 70 24.67 12.21 -7.34
#